data_AF-A0A9J6FGA0-F1
#
_entry.id   AF-A0A9J6FGA0-F1
#
_cell.length_a   1.000
_cell.length_b   1.000
_cell.length_c   1.000
_cell.angle_alpha   90.00
_cell.angle_beta   90.00
_cell.angle_gamma   90.00
#
_symmetry.space_group_name_H-M   'P 1'
#
loop_
_entity.id
_entity.type
_entity.pdbx_description
1 polymer ?
#
loop_
_entity_poly.entity_id
_entity_poly.type
_entity_poly.pdbx_seq_one_letter_code
_entity_poly.pdbx_strand_id
1 'polypeptide(L)'
;MLLDIALTAGPEVVEALHGETARLPCRADPAADGSEQPVLLQWYRGTRLIYSVDSENVPLVQARHTVHSGAREERRLHFSVGRRPYRLSLGQVRPDDEDVYFCLVAFASGASINASVHLVVVGECPLSPDVDRGLLLLSWLSPPDSQSAALMNQLGTPVG
;
A
#
# COMPACT_ATOMS: atom_id res chain seq x y z
N MET A 1 -30.61 9.50 -30.95
CA MET A 1 -30.05 10.23 -29.81
C MET A 1 -29.74 9.18 -28.75
N LEU A 2 -28.56 8.55 -28.86
CA LEU A 2 -28.10 7.57 -27.87
C LEU A 2 -27.42 8.35 -26.75
N LEU A 3 -27.83 8.09 -25.51
CA LEU A 3 -27.12 8.54 -24.33
C LEU A 3 -25.84 7.70 -24.23
N ASP A 4 -24.68 8.32 -24.44
CA ASP A 4 -23.42 7.71 -24.06
C ASP A 4 -23.40 7.65 -22.53
N ILE A 5 -23.70 6.46 -21.99
CA ILE A 5 -23.47 6.16 -20.59
C ILE A 5 -21.95 6.21 -20.41
N ALA A 6 -21.44 7.37 -19.96
CA ALA A 6 -20.13 7.42 -19.36
C ALA A 6 -20.20 6.52 -18.11
N LEU A 7 -19.73 5.28 -18.26
CA LEU A 7 -19.39 4.43 -17.12
C LEU A 7 -18.43 5.25 -16.27
N THR A 8 -18.92 5.79 -15.16
CA THR A 8 -18.07 6.31 -14.10
C THR A 8 -17.27 5.12 -13.62
N ALA A 9 -16.05 4.95 -14.15
CA ALA A 9 -15.13 3.92 -13.70
C ALA A 9 -15.03 4.09 -12.18
N GLY A 10 -15.38 3.04 -11.44
CA GLY A 10 -15.13 3.02 -10.00
C GLY A 10 -13.66 3.30 -9.72
N PRO A 11 -13.30 3.69 -8.49
CA PRO A 11 -11.90 3.94 -8.14
C PRO A 11 -11.08 2.70 -8.52
N GLU A 12 -10.06 2.89 -9.33
CA GLU A 12 -9.17 1.80 -9.73
C GLU A 12 -8.53 1.22 -8.47
N VAL A 13 -8.56 -0.11 -8.33
CA VAL A 13 -7.92 -0.79 -7.21
C VAL A 13 -6.65 -1.46 -7.73
N VAL A 14 -5.54 -1.22 -7.04
CA VAL A 14 -4.27 -1.91 -7.26
C VAL A 14 -3.93 -2.69 -6.00
N GLU A 15 -3.79 -3.99 -6.14
CA GLU A 15 -3.29 -4.85 -5.06
C GLU A 15 -1.77 -4.98 -5.19
N ALA A 16 -1.07 -4.92 -4.06
CA ALA A 16 0.35 -5.22 -3.99
C ALA A 16 0.66 -6.04 -2.75
N LEU A 17 1.54 -7.03 -2.89
CA LEU A 17 1.99 -7.83 -1.77
C LEU A 17 2.92 -7.04 -0.86
N HIS A 18 2.84 -7.32 0.44
CA HIS A 18 3.79 -6.77 1.40
C HIS A 18 5.24 -7.06 0.98
N GLY A 19 6.09 -6.03 0.95
CA GLY A 19 7.49 -6.11 0.54
C GLY A 19 7.75 -5.96 -0.97
N GLU A 20 6.72 -6.06 -1.81
CA GLU A 20 6.87 -5.93 -3.27
C GLU A 20 6.89 -4.46 -3.73
N THR A 21 6.81 -4.25 -5.05
CA THR A 21 6.65 -2.93 -5.67
C THR A 21 5.25 -2.75 -6.22
N ALA A 22 4.48 -1.83 -5.64
CA ALA A 22 3.23 -1.38 -6.22
C ALA A 22 3.50 -0.47 -7.42
N ARG A 23 2.69 -0.63 -8.48
CA ARG A 23 2.74 0.22 -9.68
C ARG A 23 1.38 0.87 -9.90
N LEU A 24 1.26 2.11 -9.44
CA LEU A 24 0.04 2.88 -9.47
C LEU A 24 -0.08 3.62 -10.81
N PRO A 25 -1.06 3.30 -11.67
CA PRO A 25 -1.26 4.02 -12.91
C PRO A 25 -1.95 5.37 -12.66
N CYS A 26 -1.52 6.39 -13.38
CA CYS A 26 -2.22 7.66 -13.46
C CYS A 26 -3.05 7.66 -14.76
N ARG A 27 -4.37 7.51 -14.62
CA ARG A 27 -5.32 7.59 -15.74
C ARG A 27 -5.83 9.01 -16.00
N ALA A 28 -5.19 10.02 -15.42
CA ALA A 28 -5.41 11.42 -15.77
C ALA A 28 -4.71 11.73 -17.11
N ASP A 29 -5.10 11.01 -18.15
CA ASP A 29 -4.55 11.11 -19.49
C ASP A 29 -5.61 11.76 -20.39
N PRO A 30 -5.35 12.92 -21.02
CA PRO A 30 -6.26 13.47 -22.01
C PRO A 30 -6.38 12.47 -23.16
N ALA A 31 -7.59 11.98 -23.39
CA ALA A 31 -7.83 10.91 -24.34
C ALA A 31 -7.31 11.23 -25.75
N ALA A 32 -6.55 10.26 -26.28
CA ALA A 32 -6.30 9.90 -27.68
C ALA A 32 -5.37 10.73 -28.57
N ASP A 33 -5.39 12.07 -28.57
CA ASP A 33 -4.63 12.82 -29.58
C ASP A 33 -3.18 13.17 -29.17
N GLY A 34 -2.87 13.12 -27.87
CA GLY A 34 -1.55 13.45 -27.34
C GLY A 34 -1.08 14.86 -27.72
N SER A 35 -2.01 15.74 -28.10
CA SER A 35 -1.71 17.05 -28.69
C SER A 35 -1.02 17.98 -27.70
N GLU A 36 -1.31 17.82 -26.41
CA GLU A 36 -0.70 18.59 -25.34
C GLU A 36 0.14 17.72 -24.40
N GLN A 37 1.38 18.12 -24.20
CA GLN A 37 2.28 17.49 -23.24
C GLN A 37 2.03 18.05 -21.84
N PRO A 38 2.00 17.21 -20.79
CA PRO A 38 1.93 17.69 -19.42
C PRO A 38 3.13 18.57 -19.07
N VAL A 39 2.87 19.66 -18.36
CA VAL A 39 3.91 20.53 -17.82
C VAL A 39 4.19 20.26 -16.34
N LEU A 40 3.21 19.69 -15.64
CA LEU A 40 3.28 19.36 -14.23
C LEU A 40 2.53 18.05 -13.96
N LEU A 41 3.14 17.17 -13.19
CA LEU A 41 2.51 15.95 -12.71
C LEU A 41 2.74 15.78 -11.22
N GLN A 42 1.68 15.59 -10.46
CA GLN A 42 1.73 15.50 -9.00
C GLN A 42 1.07 14.23 -8.52
N TRP A 43 1.61 13.65 -7.46
CA TRP A 43 1.01 12.54 -6.73
C TRP A 43 0.79 12.90 -5.29
N TYR A 44 -0.38 12.52 -4.81
CA TYR A 44 -0.81 12.70 -3.46
C TYR A 44 -1.19 11.37 -2.85
N ARG A 45 -1.02 11.29 -1.54
CA ARG A 45 -1.52 10.22 -0.68
C ARG A 45 -2.44 10.84 0.36
N GLY A 46 -3.70 10.43 0.39
CA GLY A 46 -4.72 11.17 1.13
C GLY A 46 -4.78 12.61 0.62
N THR A 47 -4.39 13.60 1.42
CA THR A 47 -4.27 15.03 1.03
C THR A 47 -2.84 15.52 0.88
N ARG A 48 -1.84 14.67 1.14
CA ARG A 48 -0.43 15.06 1.20
C ARG A 48 0.23 14.88 -0.16
N LEU A 49 0.87 15.93 -0.69
CA LEU A 49 1.75 15.83 -1.86
C LEU A 49 2.95 14.95 -1.49
N ILE A 50 3.20 13.89 -2.26
CA ILE A 50 4.31 12.95 -2.03
C ILE A 50 5.35 12.99 -3.15
N TYR A 51 4.95 13.36 -4.37
CA TYR A 51 5.84 13.38 -5.52
C TYR A 51 5.39 14.43 -6.53
N SER A 52 6.33 15.12 -7.18
CA SER A 52 6.05 15.99 -8.32
C SER A 52 7.10 15.87 -9.41
N VAL A 53 6.65 16.03 -10.65
CA VAL A 53 7.47 16.21 -11.83
C VAL A 53 7.10 17.54 -12.45
N ASP A 54 8.03 18.47 -12.46
CA ASP A 54 7.86 19.79 -13.05
C ASP A 54 8.77 19.92 -14.26
N SER A 55 8.15 20.18 -15.42
CA SER A 55 8.88 20.30 -16.68
C SER A 55 9.67 21.60 -16.78
N GLU A 56 9.34 22.69 -16.08
CA GLU A 56 10.03 24.00 -16.19
C GLU A 56 10.48 24.39 -17.62
N ASN A 57 9.66 24.08 -18.65
CA ASN A 57 9.95 24.28 -20.08
C ASN A 57 10.97 23.32 -20.75
N VAL A 58 11.29 22.19 -20.13
CA VAL A 58 12.01 21.07 -20.75
C VAL A 58 11.06 19.92 -21.07
N PRO A 59 11.43 18.97 -21.95
CA PRO A 59 10.62 17.77 -22.16
C PRO A 59 10.40 17.00 -20.85
N LEU A 60 9.23 16.38 -20.67
CA LEU A 60 8.86 15.69 -19.43
C LEU A 60 9.88 14.61 -18.99
N VAL A 61 10.62 14.02 -19.93
CA VAL A 61 11.70 13.04 -19.65
C VAL A 61 12.96 13.66 -19.01
N GLN A 62 13.12 14.98 -19.09
CA GLN A 62 14.19 15.77 -18.48
C GLN A 62 13.68 16.61 -17.29
N ALA A 63 12.39 16.54 -17.01
CA ALA A 63 11.73 17.32 -15.98
C ALA A 63 12.34 17.06 -14.59
N ARG A 64 12.21 18.03 -13.70
CA ARG A 64 12.71 17.91 -12.34
C ARG A 64 11.77 17.04 -11.52
N HIS A 65 12.31 15.95 -10.97
CA HIS A 65 11.61 15.08 -10.04
C HIS A 65 11.85 15.54 -8.59
N THR A 66 10.80 15.67 -7.79
CA THR A 66 10.89 16.05 -6.36
C THR A 66 10.01 15.13 -5.53
N VAL A 67 10.57 14.60 -4.44
CA VAL A 67 9.84 13.82 -3.44
C VAL A 67 9.58 14.73 -2.25
N HIS A 68 8.33 14.76 -1.78
CA HIS A 68 7.88 15.68 -0.71
C HIS A 68 7.65 14.96 0.62
N SER A 69 7.69 13.63 0.60
CA SER A 69 7.31 12.79 1.75
C SER A 69 8.44 12.52 2.75
N GLY A 70 9.68 12.90 2.44
CA GLY A 70 10.88 12.71 3.27
C GLY A 70 11.81 11.59 2.77
N ALA A 71 12.97 11.47 3.42
CA ALA A 71 14.08 10.60 2.97
C ALA A 71 13.77 9.11 2.90
N ARG A 72 12.80 8.62 3.70
CA ARG A 72 12.37 7.21 3.68
C ARG A 72 11.61 6.90 2.39
N GLU A 73 10.73 7.79 1.97
CA GLU A 73 9.94 7.66 0.75
C GLU A 73 10.76 7.97 -0.50
N GLU A 74 11.77 8.84 -0.42
CA GLU A 74 12.70 9.12 -1.53
C GLU A 74 13.34 7.87 -2.12
N ARG A 75 13.63 6.87 -1.27
CA ARG A 75 14.22 5.59 -1.70
C ARG A 75 13.21 4.60 -2.27
N ARG A 76 11.91 4.82 -2.00
CA ARG A 76 10.83 3.89 -2.35
C ARG A 76 10.00 4.37 -3.54
N LEU A 77 9.88 5.69 -3.71
CA LEU A 77 9.07 6.31 -4.75
C LEU A 77 9.90 6.57 -6.00
N HIS A 78 9.45 6.00 -7.12
CA HIS A 78 10.02 6.26 -8.43
C HIS A 78 8.91 6.50 -9.45
N PHE A 79 8.99 7.60 -10.19
CA PHE A 79 7.98 7.94 -11.17
C PHE A 79 8.48 7.75 -12.60
N SER A 80 7.69 7.05 -13.42
CA SER A 80 8.00 6.77 -14.82
C SER A 80 7.16 7.62 -15.77
N VAL A 81 7.80 8.62 -16.37
CA VAL A 81 7.23 9.55 -17.37
C VAL A 81 7.34 9.06 -18.82
N GLY A 82 8.16 8.03 -19.08
CA GLY A 82 8.52 7.64 -20.45
C GLY A 82 7.43 6.91 -21.24
N ARG A 83 6.35 6.46 -20.59
CA ARG A 83 5.23 5.74 -21.22
C ARG A 83 3.92 6.10 -20.53
N ARG A 84 2.84 6.23 -21.33
CA ARG A 84 1.48 6.38 -20.83
C ARG A 84 0.82 4.99 -20.62
N PRO A 85 -0.10 4.82 -19.64
CA PRO A 85 -0.37 5.78 -18.57
C PRO A 85 0.87 5.95 -17.70
N TYR A 86 1.10 7.17 -17.21
CA TYR A 86 2.23 7.43 -16.33
C TYR A 86 2.09 6.61 -15.03
N ARG A 87 3.21 6.23 -14.40
CA ARG A 87 3.17 5.32 -13.25
C ARG A 87 4.01 5.79 -12.08
N LEU A 88 3.42 5.79 -10.89
CA LEU A 88 4.15 5.87 -9.63
C LEU A 88 4.48 4.45 -9.16
N SER A 89 5.76 4.16 -9.00
CA SER A 89 6.24 2.93 -8.40
C SER A 89 6.55 3.20 -6.94
N LEU A 90 5.99 2.37 -6.05
CA LEU A 90 6.27 2.37 -4.62
C LEU A 90 6.87 1.02 -4.23
N GLY A 91 8.17 0.99 -3.99
CA GLY A 91 8.89 -0.21 -3.56
C GLY A 91 8.78 -0.48 -2.06
N GLN A 92 9.01 -1.74 -1.66
CA GLN A 92 8.92 -2.19 -0.26
C GLN A 92 7.60 -1.75 0.38
N VAL A 93 6.49 -2.13 -0.27
CA VAL A 93 5.13 -1.83 0.19
C VAL A 93 4.92 -2.36 1.60
N ARG A 94 4.30 -1.56 2.47
CA ARG A 94 3.97 -1.86 3.86
C ARG A 94 2.47 -1.78 4.10
N PRO A 95 1.90 -2.41 5.15
CA PRO A 95 0.48 -2.25 5.48
C PRO A 95 0.08 -0.78 5.61
N ASP A 96 0.93 0.03 6.23
CA ASP A 96 0.75 1.48 6.34
C ASP A 96 0.96 2.24 5.03
N ASP A 97 1.13 1.59 3.88
CA ASP A 97 1.09 2.23 2.55
C ASP A 97 -0.30 2.09 1.89
N GLU A 98 -1.21 1.28 2.45
CA GLU A 98 -2.62 1.22 2.01
C GLU A 98 -3.28 2.59 2.15
N ASP A 99 -3.78 3.12 1.03
CA ASP A 99 -4.40 4.43 0.96
C ASP A 99 -5.01 4.70 -0.42
N VAL A 100 -5.78 5.77 -0.52
CA VAL A 100 -6.14 6.39 -1.79
C VAL A 100 -5.01 7.31 -2.22
N TYR A 101 -4.46 7.02 -3.39
CA TYR A 101 -3.51 7.86 -4.09
C TYR A 101 -4.24 8.61 -5.20
N PHE A 102 -3.96 9.90 -5.36
CA PHE A 102 -4.48 10.65 -6.49
C PHE A 102 -3.36 11.33 -7.26
N CYS A 103 -3.43 11.25 -8.59
CA CYS A 103 -2.55 11.98 -9.48
C CYS A 103 -3.28 13.19 -10.06
N LEU A 104 -2.54 14.29 -10.23
CA LEU A 104 -2.97 15.48 -10.95
C LEU A 104 -2.00 15.71 -12.10
N VAL A 105 -2.54 15.91 -13.30
CA VAL A 105 -1.78 16.22 -14.51
C VAL A 105 -2.25 17.58 -15.00
N ALA A 106 -1.33 18.54 -15.07
CA ALA A 106 -1.58 19.91 -15.51
C ALA A 106 -0.86 20.21 -16.82
N PHE A 107 -1.50 21.04 -17.64
CA PHE A 107 -1.12 21.34 -19.00
C PHE A 107 -0.83 22.82 -19.20
N ALA A 108 -0.09 23.17 -20.26
CA ALA A 108 0.29 24.56 -20.57
C ALA A 108 -0.94 25.45 -20.86
N SER A 109 -2.02 24.86 -21.37
CA SER A 109 -3.33 25.46 -21.59
C SER A 109 -4.03 25.92 -20.32
N GLY A 110 -3.56 25.49 -19.15
CA GLY A 110 -4.20 25.71 -17.86
C GLY A 110 -5.23 24.63 -17.49
N ALA A 111 -5.48 23.65 -18.37
CA ALA A 111 -6.30 22.49 -18.04
C ALA A 111 -5.59 21.61 -16.99
N SER A 112 -6.37 20.89 -16.19
CA SER A 112 -5.87 19.83 -15.33
C SER A 112 -6.85 18.67 -15.23
N ILE A 113 -6.31 17.46 -15.11
CA ILE A 113 -7.08 16.22 -14.98
C ILE A 113 -6.57 15.49 -13.74
N ASN A 114 -7.49 14.91 -12.97
CA ASN A 114 -7.15 14.06 -11.83
C ASN A 114 -7.62 12.63 -12.05
N ALA A 115 -6.94 11.70 -11.38
CA ALA A 115 -7.36 10.31 -11.30
C ALA A 115 -6.95 9.74 -9.94
N SER A 116 -7.80 8.90 -9.37
CA SER A 116 -7.53 8.22 -8.12
C SER A 116 -7.34 6.72 -8.32
N VAL A 117 -6.51 6.14 -7.46
CA VAL A 117 -6.25 4.71 -7.36
C VAL A 117 -6.14 4.34 -5.89
N HIS A 118 -6.86 3.29 -5.50
CA HIS A 118 -6.79 2.73 -4.15
C HIS A 118 -5.74 1.63 -4.14
N LEU A 119 -4.66 1.82 -3.38
CA LEU A 119 -3.67 0.79 -3.15
C LEU A 119 -4.14 -0.07 -1.99
N VAL A 120 -4.42 -1.35 -2.25
CA VAL A 120 -4.69 -2.36 -1.23
C VAL A 120 -3.43 -3.17 -1.00
N VAL A 121 -3.02 -3.29 0.26
CA VAL A 121 -1.81 -4.01 0.62
C VAL A 121 -2.19 -5.40 1.09
N VAL A 122 -1.93 -6.37 0.23
CA VAL A 122 -2.18 -7.78 0.52
C VAL A 122 -1.02 -8.30 1.35
N GLY A 123 -1.24 -8.47 2.63
CA GLY A 123 -0.29 -9.18 3.48
C GLY A 123 -0.26 -10.65 3.10
N GLU A 124 0.90 -11.30 3.31
CA GLU A 124 0.81 -12.66 3.82
C GLU A 124 -0.01 -12.56 5.11
N CYS A 125 -1.18 -13.20 5.13
CA CYS A 125 -1.86 -13.44 6.39
C CYS A 125 -0.83 -14.17 7.24
N PRO A 126 -0.40 -13.64 8.41
CA PRO A 126 0.33 -14.47 9.35
C PRO A 126 -0.72 -15.39 9.96
N LEU A 127 -1.20 -16.36 9.19
CA LEU A 127 -1.27 -17.70 9.72
C LEU A 127 0.16 -17.96 10.13
N SER A 128 0.44 -17.65 11.38
CA SER A 128 1.62 -18.07 12.08
C SER A 128 2.02 -19.46 11.58
N PRO A 129 3.31 -19.78 11.39
CA PRO A 129 3.73 -21.18 11.34
C PRO A 129 3.37 -21.97 12.63
N ASP A 130 2.60 -21.38 13.55
CA ASP A 130 1.99 -22.00 14.72
C ASP A 130 0.48 -22.28 14.53
N VAL A 131 0.09 -22.83 13.38
CA VAL A 131 -1.10 -23.69 13.31
C VAL A 131 -0.63 -25.15 13.47
N ASP A 132 -0.02 -25.43 14.61
CA ASP A 132 -0.05 -26.76 15.22
C ASP A 132 -1.07 -26.74 16.39
N ARG A 133 -2.26 -26.19 16.10
CA ARG A 133 -3.45 -26.25 16.95
C ARG A 133 -4.11 -27.63 16.91
N GLY A 134 -3.30 -28.68 16.93
CA GLY A 134 -3.68 -30.05 17.23
C GLY A 134 -3.21 -30.54 18.61
N LEU A 135 -2.31 -29.82 19.29
CA LEU A 135 -1.58 -30.34 20.47
C LEU A 135 -1.91 -29.67 21.81
N LEU A 136 -2.74 -28.62 21.86
CA LEU A 136 -3.03 -27.89 23.11
C LEU A 136 -4.34 -28.26 23.82
N LEU A 137 -5.10 -29.24 23.31
CA LEU A 137 -6.34 -29.71 23.95
C LEU A 137 -6.21 -31.08 24.65
N LEU A 138 -5.05 -31.73 24.62
CA LEU A 138 -4.86 -33.06 25.24
C LEU A 138 -4.01 -33.06 26.52
N SER A 139 -3.42 -31.93 26.94
CA SER A 139 -2.58 -31.90 28.15
C SER A 139 -3.36 -31.80 29.48
N TRP A 140 -4.70 -31.68 29.42
CA TRP A 140 -5.55 -31.52 30.61
C TRP A 140 -6.36 -32.78 30.96
N LEU A 141 -6.20 -33.86 30.19
CA LEU A 141 -6.95 -35.12 30.39
C LEU A 141 -6.13 -36.24 31.04
N SER A 142 -4.90 -35.98 31.49
CA SER A 142 -4.17 -36.94 32.32
C SER A 142 -4.74 -36.92 33.74
N PRO A 143 -5.26 -38.05 34.26
CA PRO A 143 -5.59 -38.14 35.67
C PRO A 143 -4.31 -37.96 36.50
N PRO A 144 -4.39 -37.39 37.71
CA PRO A 144 -3.22 -37.28 38.57
C PRO A 144 -2.67 -38.68 38.86
N ASP A 145 -1.39 -38.91 38.52
CA ASP A 145 -0.65 -40.11 38.88
C ASP A 145 -0.72 -40.35 40.39
N SER A 146 -1.01 -41.60 40.76
CA SER A 146 -1.16 -42.09 42.14
C SER A 146 0.10 -41.97 43.02
N GLN A 147 1.17 -41.34 42.53
CA GLN A 147 2.44 -41.21 43.24
C GLN A 147 2.65 -39.82 43.88
N SER A 148 1.86 -38.80 43.53
CA SER A 148 1.95 -37.46 44.13
C SER A 148 1.08 -37.27 45.38
N ALA A 149 0.16 -38.21 45.67
CA ALA A 149 -0.66 -38.19 46.87
C ALA A 149 0.09 -38.58 48.17
N ALA A 150 1.33 -39.08 48.08
CA ALA A 150 2.08 -39.58 49.23
C ALA A 150 3.02 -38.55 49.91
N LEU A 151 3.16 -37.34 49.36
CA LEU A 151 4.13 -36.34 49.87
C LEU A 151 3.51 -35.15 50.62
N MET A 152 2.17 -35.05 50.66
CA MET A 152 1.45 -33.94 51.31
C MET A 152 1.03 -34.21 52.77
N ASN A 153 1.54 -35.26 53.44
CA ASN A 153 1.13 -35.59 54.81
C ASN A 153 2.27 -35.66 55.84
N GLN A 154 3.39 -34.98 55.59
CA GLN A 154 4.57 -35.02 56.49
C GLN A 154 5.02 -33.66 57.05
N LEU A 155 4.28 -32.57 56.85
CA LEU A 155 4.65 -31.26 57.41
C LEU A 155 3.43 -30.55 58.03
N GLY A 156 3.17 -30.90 59.30
CA GLY A 156 2.21 -30.24 60.18
C GLY A 156 2.48 -30.60 61.64
N THR A 157 3.31 -29.80 62.29
CA THR A 157 3.76 -29.85 63.70
C THR A 157 2.64 -29.73 64.74
N PRO A 158 2.83 -30.20 65.99
CA PRO A 158 2.29 -29.52 67.15
C PRO A 158 3.39 -28.81 67.94
N VAL A 159 3.21 -27.50 68.13
CA VAL A 159 3.74 -26.76 69.28
C VAL A 159 2.54 -26.49 70.18
N GLY A 160 2.62 -26.90 71.44
CA GLY A 160 1.59 -26.71 72.47
C GLY A 160 1.53 -27.88 73.44
#